data_AF-A0A1V5H2B4-F1
#
_entry.id   AF-A0A1V5H2B4-F1
#
_cell.length_a   1.000
_cell.length_b   1.000
_cell.length_c   1.000
_cell.angle_alpha   90.00
_cell.angle_beta   90.00
_cell.angle_gamma   90.00
#
_symmetry.space_group_name_H-M   'P 1'
#
loop_
_entity.id
_entity.type
_entity.pdbx_description
1 polymer ?
#
loop_
_entity_poly.entity_id
_entity_poly.type
_entity_poly.pdbx_seq_one_letter_code
_entity_poly.pdbx_strand_id
1 'polypeptide(L)'
;MFERMREAWGGIPLRIENDGDVTALAGAVALRDNAVLGLAMGSSLAAGYVDPEGRIQGWMNELAFAPLDYRPDAAADEWSGDRGVGANYLSQQAVGRLIPLAGIAMPEIPEADLPRRLVRVQELMRQGDARARRIYETIGRYLGYTVAHAFDFYPDIRHVEILGRVMTGDGGRVILDEARRVLDAEFPELAERFSFYEPSEREKRHGQAAAAAHLPA
;
A
#
# COMPACT_ATOMS: atom_id res chain seq x y z
N MET A 1 -15.30 2.85 26.17
CA MET A 1 -16.06 2.20 25.07
C MET A 1 -15.74 0.73 25.01
N PHE A 2 -14.47 0.37 24.85
CA PHE A 2 -14.01 -1.02 24.73
C PHE A 2 -14.30 -1.90 25.95
N GLU A 3 -14.17 -1.37 27.17
CA GLU A 3 -14.58 -2.09 28.39
C GLU A 3 -16.06 -2.47 28.39
N ARG A 4 -16.93 -1.57 27.92
CA ARG A 4 -18.36 -1.86 27.78
C ARG A 4 -18.66 -2.89 26.69
N MET A 5 -17.86 -2.90 25.61
CA MET A 5 -17.95 -3.95 24.58
C MET A 5 -17.53 -5.30 25.15
N ARG A 6 -16.46 -5.34 25.96
CA ARG A 6 -15.99 -6.53 26.66
C ARG A 6 -17.06 -7.09 27.58
N GLU A 7 -17.65 -6.24 28.41
CA GLU A 7 -18.76 -6.60 29.30
C GLU A 7 -19.98 -7.11 28.53
N ALA A 8 -20.37 -6.42 27.44
CA ALA A 8 -21.50 -6.83 26.60
C ALA A 8 -21.30 -8.19 25.92
N TRP A 9 -20.05 -8.57 25.65
CA TRP A 9 -19.69 -9.86 25.04
C TRP A 9 -19.31 -10.93 26.07
N GLY A 10 -19.69 -10.75 27.34
CA GLY A 10 -19.52 -11.77 28.37
C GLY A 10 -18.09 -11.90 28.91
N GLY A 11 -17.28 -10.85 28.79
CA GLY A 11 -15.93 -10.81 29.36
C GLY A 11 -14.85 -11.47 28.49
N ILE A 12 -15.14 -11.79 27.22
CA ILE A 12 -14.13 -12.35 26.31
C ILE A 12 -12.96 -11.37 26.11
N PRO A 13 -11.71 -11.86 25.96
CA PRO A 13 -10.58 -11.00 25.61
C PRO A 13 -10.85 -10.20 24.32
N LEU A 14 -10.53 -8.91 24.33
CA LEU A 14 -10.67 -8.02 23.18
C LEU A 14 -9.32 -7.41 22.83
N ARG A 15 -9.00 -7.43 21.53
CA ARG A 15 -7.80 -6.83 20.95
C ARG A 15 -8.18 -5.90 19.80
N ILE A 16 -7.50 -4.78 19.69
CA ILE A 16 -7.75 -3.75 18.68
C ILE A 16 -6.46 -3.57 17.91
N GLU A 17 -6.54 -3.69 16.60
CA GLU A 17 -5.39 -3.56 15.70
C GLU A 17 -5.75 -2.65 14.53
N ASN A 18 -4.72 -2.03 13.96
CA ASN A 18 -4.84 -1.29 12.71
C ASN A 18 -5.12 -2.25 11.54
N ASP A 19 -5.88 -1.81 10.54
CA ASP A 19 -6.25 -2.62 9.37
C ASP A 19 -5.03 -3.00 8.51
N GLY A 20 -4.02 -2.14 8.45
CA GLY A 20 -2.73 -2.40 7.83
C GLY A 20 -1.95 -3.52 8.54
N ASP A 21 -1.90 -3.53 9.87
CA ASP A 21 -1.22 -4.59 10.63
C ASP A 21 -1.93 -5.95 10.48
N VAL A 22 -3.26 -5.95 10.51
CA VAL A 22 -4.06 -7.15 10.23
C VAL A 22 -3.83 -7.66 8.80
N THR A 23 -3.60 -6.74 7.86
CA THR A 23 -3.26 -7.07 6.47
C THR A 23 -1.88 -7.74 6.39
N ALA A 24 -0.85 -7.15 6.99
CA ALA A 24 0.49 -7.75 7.03
C ALA A 24 0.49 -9.14 7.71
N LEU A 25 -0.31 -9.33 8.76
CA LEU A 25 -0.50 -10.62 9.41
C LEU A 25 -1.20 -11.63 8.50
N ALA A 26 -2.19 -11.21 7.72
CA ALA A 26 -2.81 -12.08 6.72
C ALA A 26 -1.80 -12.51 5.66
N GLY A 27 -0.94 -11.59 5.21
CA GLY A 27 0.19 -11.88 4.33
C GLY A 27 1.12 -12.94 4.93
N ALA A 28 1.54 -12.76 6.19
CA ALA A 28 2.41 -13.70 6.89
C ALA A 28 1.79 -15.10 7.01
N VAL A 29 0.50 -15.19 7.36
CA VAL A 29 -0.23 -16.47 7.43
C VAL A 29 -0.32 -17.14 6.06
N ALA A 30 -0.57 -16.37 4.99
CA ALA A 30 -0.67 -16.91 3.64
C ALA A 30 0.68 -17.42 3.11
N LEU A 31 1.74 -16.64 3.32
CA LEU A 31 3.12 -16.97 2.94
C LEU A 31 3.70 -18.11 3.77
N ARG A 32 3.17 -18.34 4.98
CA ARG A 32 3.76 -19.22 6.00
C ARG A 32 5.20 -18.81 6.34
N ASP A 33 5.48 -17.52 6.26
CA ASP A 33 6.71 -16.88 6.70
C ASP A 33 6.38 -15.50 7.27
N ASN A 34 7.29 -14.95 8.08
CA ASN A 34 7.13 -13.70 8.80
C ASN A 34 7.90 -12.56 8.12
N ALA A 35 8.15 -11.45 8.84
CA ALA A 35 8.87 -10.28 8.32
C ALA A 35 8.21 -9.71 7.06
N VAL A 36 6.91 -9.43 7.18
CA VAL A 36 6.04 -8.99 6.09
C VAL A 36 5.69 -7.51 6.28
N LEU A 37 6.06 -6.68 5.31
CA LEU A 37 5.54 -5.31 5.17
C LEU A 37 4.34 -5.34 4.21
N GLY A 38 3.15 -5.06 4.73
CA GLY A 38 1.94 -4.94 3.91
C GLY A 38 1.69 -3.49 3.49
N LEU A 39 1.44 -3.26 2.21
CA LEU A 39 1.04 -1.97 1.64
C LEU A 39 -0.26 -2.11 0.84
N ALA A 40 -1.33 -1.48 1.32
CA ALA A 40 -2.63 -1.42 0.66
C ALA A 40 -2.78 -0.08 -0.09
N MET A 41 -2.52 -0.11 -1.40
CA MET A 41 -2.61 1.00 -2.34
C MET A 41 -4.06 1.19 -2.83
N GLY A 42 -4.87 1.81 -1.99
CA GLY A 42 -6.33 1.91 -2.13
C GLY A 42 -6.84 3.34 -2.31
N SER A 43 -7.91 3.68 -1.58
CA SER A 43 -8.45 5.05 -1.51
C SER A 43 -7.55 5.99 -0.72
N SER A 44 -6.72 5.43 0.15
CA SER A 44 -5.50 6.03 0.68
C SER A 44 -4.43 4.94 0.63
N LEU A 45 -3.27 5.17 1.26
CA LEU A 45 -2.31 4.12 1.56
C LEU A 45 -2.57 3.63 2.98
N ALA A 46 -2.68 2.32 3.20
CA ALA A 46 -2.59 1.72 4.53
C ALA A 46 -1.36 0.81 4.57
N ALA A 47 -0.74 0.69 5.74
CA ALA A 47 0.45 -0.13 5.90
C ALA A 47 0.48 -0.81 7.26
N GLY A 48 1.19 -1.94 7.31
CA GLY A 48 1.44 -2.66 8.55
C GLY A 48 2.68 -3.54 8.42
N TYR A 49 3.23 -3.93 9.56
CA TYR A 49 4.43 -4.77 9.60
C TYR A 49 4.31 -5.86 10.64
N VAL A 50 4.62 -7.09 10.21
CA VAL A 50 4.83 -8.24 11.09
C VAL A 50 6.30 -8.56 11.14
N ASP A 51 6.87 -8.58 12.34
CA ASP A 51 8.30 -8.80 12.56
C ASP A 51 8.73 -10.26 12.33
N PRO A 52 10.04 -10.60 12.36
CA PRO A 52 10.52 -11.96 12.15
C PRO A 52 9.95 -12.99 13.14
N GLU A 53 9.56 -12.57 14.35
CA GLU A 53 8.93 -13.40 15.37
C GLU A 53 7.41 -13.56 15.17
N GLY A 54 6.83 -12.93 14.15
CA GLY A 54 5.40 -13.01 13.84
C GLY A 54 4.54 -12.06 14.67
N ARG A 55 5.13 -10.99 15.22
CA ARG A 55 4.45 -10.04 16.11
C ARG A 55 4.11 -8.76 15.37
N ILE A 56 2.95 -8.20 15.72
CA ILE A 56 2.63 -6.80 15.48
C ILE A 56 3.23 -6.00 16.63
N GLN A 57 4.15 -5.09 16.34
CA GLN A 57 4.92 -4.37 17.37
C GLN A 57 4.13 -3.25 18.08
N GLY A 58 2.87 -3.02 17.68
CA GLY A 58 1.98 -2.03 18.28
C GLY A 58 2.35 -0.58 17.94
N TRP A 59 3.18 -0.37 16.92
CA TRP A 59 3.48 0.96 16.38
C TRP A 59 2.32 1.42 15.49
N MET A 60 2.08 2.73 15.44
CA MET A 60 1.24 3.28 14.37
C MET A 60 2.04 3.23 13.06
N ASN A 61 1.86 2.16 12.29
CA ASN A 61 2.43 1.99 10.95
C ASN A 61 1.69 2.85 9.91
N GLU A 62 1.52 4.14 10.21
CA GLU A 62 0.73 5.06 9.40
C GLU A 62 1.56 5.62 8.22
N LEU A 63 2.06 4.72 7.37
CA LEU A 63 2.89 5.09 6.22
C LEU A 63 2.14 5.96 5.20
N ALA A 64 0.82 6.07 5.32
CA ALA A 64 -0.01 7.05 4.61
C ALA A 64 0.52 8.48 4.77
N PHE A 65 0.97 8.83 5.98
CA PHE A 65 1.48 10.15 6.33
C PHE A 65 3.00 10.21 6.45
N ALA A 66 3.70 9.10 6.21
CA ALA A 66 5.16 9.09 6.15
C ALA A 66 5.64 9.86 4.91
N PRO A 67 6.68 10.71 5.04
CA PRO A 67 7.20 11.50 3.92
C PRO A 67 7.92 10.60 2.91
N LEU A 68 7.52 10.70 1.63
CA LEU A 68 8.14 10.05 0.48
C LEU A 68 8.79 11.05 -0.49
N ASP A 69 8.30 12.28 -0.55
CA ASP A 69 8.86 13.35 -1.39
C ASP A 69 9.23 14.57 -0.53
N TYR A 70 10.53 14.79 -0.35
CA TYR A 70 11.07 15.86 0.48
C TYR A 70 11.16 17.22 -0.22
N ARG A 71 10.68 17.35 -1.47
CA ARG A 71 10.73 18.63 -2.17
C ARG A 71 9.88 19.68 -1.45
N PRO A 72 10.34 20.96 -1.37
CA PRO A 72 9.57 22.03 -0.73
C PRO A 72 8.17 22.22 -1.33
N ASP A 73 8.01 21.96 -2.62
CA ASP A 73 6.77 22.08 -3.39
C ASP A 73 6.01 20.74 -3.57
N ALA A 74 6.37 19.70 -2.80
CA ALA A 74 5.66 18.42 -2.83
C ALA A 74 4.16 18.58 -2.49
N ALA A 75 3.35 17.66 -3.02
CA ALA A 75 1.90 17.65 -2.82
C ALA A 75 1.55 17.60 -1.32
N ALA A 76 0.70 18.52 -0.88
CA ALA A 76 0.16 18.54 0.48
C ALA A 76 -1.07 17.63 0.56
N ASP A 77 -1.13 16.79 1.58
CA ASP A 77 -2.30 15.98 1.90
C ASP A 77 -3.47 16.87 2.35
N GLU A 78 -4.66 16.62 1.83
CA GLU A 78 -5.82 17.48 2.09
C GLU A 78 -6.34 17.36 3.53
N TRP A 79 -6.01 16.27 4.24
CA TRP A 79 -6.47 16.02 5.59
C TRP A 79 -5.44 16.44 6.64
N SER A 80 -4.19 16.00 6.50
CA SER A 80 -3.14 16.31 7.49
C SER A 80 -2.43 17.65 7.22
N GLY A 81 -2.42 18.11 5.96
CA GLY A 81 -1.65 19.28 5.52
C GLY A 81 -0.15 19.01 5.34
N ASP A 82 0.32 17.80 5.63
CA ASP A 82 1.72 17.41 5.46
C ASP A 82 2.06 17.26 3.98
N ARG A 83 3.30 17.60 3.63
CA ARG A 83 3.79 17.55 2.25
C ARG A 83 4.51 16.25 1.97
N GLY A 84 4.33 15.74 0.76
CA GLY A 84 5.13 14.64 0.26
C GLY A 84 4.75 13.28 0.82
N VAL A 85 3.61 13.13 1.47
CA VAL A 85 3.29 11.91 2.22
C VAL A 85 2.79 10.74 1.37
N GLY A 86 2.95 9.53 1.88
CA GLY A 86 2.63 8.26 1.22
C GLY A 86 1.32 8.22 0.43
N ALA A 87 0.23 8.72 1.01
CA ALA A 87 -1.08 8.77 0.37
C ALA A 87 -1.02 9.48 -1.00
N ASN A 88 -0.28 10.60 -1.12
CA ASN A 88 -0.19 11.40 -2.34
C ASN A 88 0.66 10.78 -3.47
N TYR A 89 1.33 9.65 -3.20
CA TYR A 89 2.28 9.03 -4.13
C TYR A 89 1.98 7.54 -4.39
N LEU A 90 1.30 6.84 -3.47
CA LEU A 90 1.03 5.41 -3.61
C LEU A 90 -0.46 5.03 -3.58
N SER A 91 -1.38 6.00 -3.63
CA SER A 91 -2.83 5.73 -3.59
C SER A 91 -3.60 6.36 -4.75
N GLN A 92 -4.93 6.36 -4.67
CA GLN A 92 -5.79 7.07 -5.61
C GLN A 92 -5.50 8.57 -5.74
N GLN A 93 -5.03 9.22 -4.67
CA GLN A 93 -4.58 10.62 -4.69
C GLN A 93 -3.41 10.79 -5.67
N ALA A 94 -2.48 9.83 -5.68
CA ALA A 94 -1.36 9.82 -6.62
C ALA A 94 -1.85 9.74 -8.07
N VAL A 95 -2.78 8.83 -8.34
CA VAL A 95 -3.40 8.70 -9.68
C VAL A 95 -4.10 10.00 -10.07
N GLY A 96 -4.91 10.58 -9.17
CA GLY A 96 -5.59 11.86 -9.35
C GLY A 96 -4.64 12.98 -9.75
N ARG A 97 -3.54 13.13 -9.00
CA ARG A 97 -2.49 14.13 -9.23
C ARG A 97 -1.76 13.93 -10.55
N LEU A 98 -1.55 12.68 -10.97
CA LEU A 98 -0.79 12.36 -12.18
C LEU A 98 -1.64 12.42 -13.46
N ILE A 99 -2.97 12.28 -13.40
CA ILE A 99 -3.87 12.39 -14.57
C ILE A 99 -3.65 13.66 -15.41
N PRO A 100 -3.69 14.89 -14.83
CA PRO A 100 -3.48 16.10 -15.61
C PRO A 100 -2.04 16.19 -16.14
N LEU A 101 -1.05 15.76 -15.35
CA LEU A 101 0.36 15.75 -15.73
C LEU A 101 0.65 14.78 -16.89
N ALA A 102 -0.12 13.69 -16.98
CA ALA A 102 -0.06 12.74 -18.09
C ALA A 102 -0.76 13.25 -19.36
N GLY A 103 -1.46 14.40 -19.29
CA GLY A 103 -2.22 14.97 -20.41
C GLY A 103 -3.50 14.21 -20.71
N ILE A 104 -4.16 13.65 -19.69
CA ILE A 104 -5.43 12.94 -19.83
C ILE A 104 -6.57 13.85 -19.38
N ALA A 105 -7.47 14.20 -20.30
CA ALA A 105 -8.66 14.99 -20.01
C ALA A 105 -9.84 14.07 -19.66
N MET A 106 -10.56 14.40 -18.59
CA MET A 106 -11.78 13.70 -18.14
C MET A 106 -12.83 14.70 -17.64
N PRO A 107 -13.28 15.65 -18.48
CA PRO A 107 -14.17 16.75 -18.06
C PRO A 107 -15.52 16.28 -17.49
N GLU A 108 -15.92 15.05 -17.81
CA GLU A 108 -17.16 14.42 -17.33
C GLU A 108 -17.04 13.76 -15.94
N ILE A 109 -15.82 13.67 -15.39
CA ILE A 109 -15.56 13.08 -14.06
C ILE A 109 -14.98 14.17 -13.15
N PRO A 110 -15.69 14.58 -12.07
CA PRO A 110 -15.17 15.57 -11.12
C PRO A 110 -13.78 15.20 -10.60
N GLU A 111 -12.91 16.19 -10.36
CA GLU A 111 -11.53 15.95 -9.92
C GLU A 111 -11.46 15.20 -8.58
N ALA A 112 -12.37 15.51 -7.65
CA ALA A 112 -12.49 14.85 -6.36
C ALA A 112 -12.99 13.40 -6.44
N ASP A 113 -13.54 12.96 -7.58
CA ASP A 113 -14.07 11.60 -7.77
C ASP A 113 -12.95 10.62 -8.18
N LEU A 114 -11.94 10.52 -7.31
CA LEU A 114 -10.76 9.67 -7.51
C LEU A 114 -11.09 8.21 -7.85
N PRO A 115 -12.13 7.57 -7.24
CA PRO A 115 -12.54 6.22 -7.61
C PRO A 115 -12.92 6.08 -9.09
N ARG A 116 -13.77 6.98 -9.61
CA ARG A 116 -14.18 6.92 -11.03
C ARG A 116 -13.05 7.31 -11.97
N ARG A 117 -12.19 8.25 -11.57
CA ARG A 117 -11.00 8.62 -12.34
C ARG A 117 -10.00 7.47 -12.44
N LEU A 118 -9.76 6.73 -11.35
CA LEU A 118 -8.93 5.52 -11.37
C LEU A 118 -9.49 4.48 -12.33
N VAL A 119 -10.80 4.21 -12.29
CA VAL A 119 -11.45 3.26 -13.22
C VAL A 119 -11.22 3.69 -14.67
N ARG A 120 -11.32 5.00 -14.98
CA ARG A 120 -11.03 5.49 -16.33
C ARG A 120 -9.55 5.30 -16.71
N VAL A 121 -8.60 5.55 -15.80
CA VAL A 121 -7.18 5.29 -16.07
C VAL A 121 -6.92 3.80 -16.33
N GLN A 122 -7.56 2.90 -15.57
CA GLN A 122 -7.48 1.45 -15.77
C GLN A 122 -8.04 1.03 -17.13
N GLU A 123 -9.15 1.62 -17.56
CA GLU A 123 -9.69 1.39 -18.90
C GLU A 123 -8.73 1.86 -19.99
N LEU A 124 -8.18 3.06 -19.87
CA LEU A 124 -7.17 3.58 -20.81
C LEU A 124 -5.93 2.69 -20.86
N MET A 125 -5.47 2.18 -19.73
CA MET A 125 -4.36 1.22 -19.66
C MET A 125 -4.68 -0.07 -20.41
N ARG A 126 -5.88 -0.64 -20.21
CA ARG A 126 -6.35 -1.83 -20.94
C ARG A 126 -6.45 -1.59 -22.45
N GLN A 127 -6.71 -0.36 -22.87
CA GLN A 127 -6.73 0.06 -24.28
C GLN A 127 -5.33 0.36 -24.84
N GLY A 128 -4.26 0.24 -24.04
CA GLY A 128 -2.89 0.50 -24.44
C GLY A 128 -2.50 1.98 -24.53
N ASP A 129 -3.25 2.89 -23.87
CA ASP A 129 -2.90 4.31 -23.85
C ASP A 129 -1.59 4.55 -23.09
N ALA A 130 -0.56 5.00 -23.81
CA ALA A 130 0.76 5.26 -23.26
C ALA A 130 0.76 6.33 -22.15
N ARG A 131 -0.22 7.24 -22.12
CA ARG A 131 -0.36 8.25 -21.05
C ARG A 131 -0.78 7.60 -19.73
N ALA A 132 -1.72 6.65 -19.78
CA ALA A 132 -2.13 5.90 -18.60
C ALA A 132 -0.97 5.05 -18.08
N ARG A 133 -0.22 4.40 -18.99
CA ARG A 133 0.99 3.65 -18.62
C ARG A 133 2.00 4.50 -17.85
N ARG A 134 2.28 5.73 -18.28
CA ARG A 134 3.22 6.63 -17.59
C ARG A 134 2.81 6.96 -16.16
N ILE A 135 1.52 6.98 -15.85
CA ILE A 135 1.02 7.15 -14.47
C ILE A 135 1.49 5.97 -13.61
N TYR A 136 1.22 4.75 -14.06
CA TYR A 136 1.63 3.52 -13.38
C TYR A 136 3.15 3.42 -13.26
N GLU A 137 3.90 3.78 -14.30
CA GLU A 137 5.36 3.77 -14.25
C GLU A 137 5.91 4.76 -13.22
N THR A 138 5.27 5.92 -13.09
CA THR A 138 5.64 6.94 -12.09
C THR A 138 5.36 6.43 -10.67
N ILE A 139 4.19 5.83 -10.44
CA ILE A 139 3.85 5.22 -9.14
C ILE A 139 4.80 4.06 -8.82
N GLY A 140 5.17 3.24 -9.80
CA GLY A 140 6.16 2.17 -9.63
C GLY A 140 7.53 2.67 -9.19
N ARG A 141 8.00 3.80 -9.74
CA ARG A 141 9.24 4.43 -9.26
C ARG A 141 9.12 4.91 -7.81
N TYR A 142 8.00 5.55 -7.45
CA TYR A 142 7.74 5.94 -6.06
C TYR A 142 7.77 4.72 -5.15
N LEU A 143 7.13 3.61 -5.54
CA LEU A 143 7.11 2.38 -4.77
C LEU A 143 8.51 1.79 -4.58
N GLY A 144 9.34 1.74 -5.64
CA GLY A 144 10.71 1.23 -5.55
C GLY A 144 11.56 1.98 -4.51
N TYR A 145 11.55 3.32 -4.56
CA TYR A 145 12.25 4.13 -3.54
C TYR A 145 11.64 4.02 -2.15
N THR A 146 10.30 3.91 -2.07
CA THR A 146 9.62 3.74 -0.78
C THR A 146 10.01 2.43 -0.10
N VAL A 147 10.08 1.34 -0.86
CA VAL A 147 10.49 0.04 -0.33
C VAL A 147 11.95 0.06 0.10
N ALA A 148 12.85 0.67 -0.69
CA ALA A 148 14.24 0.86 -0.28
C ALA A 148 14.34 1.64 1.04
N HIS A 149 13.57 2.73 1.18
CA HIS A 149 13.54 3.52 2.41
C HIS A 149 12.92 2.75 3.60
N ALA A 150 11.95 1.87 3.35
CA ALA A 150 11.34 1.07 4.41
C ALA A 150 12.35 0.16 5.12
N PHE A 151 13.43 -0.27 4.45
CA PHE A 151 14.50 -1.06 5.08
C PHE A 151 15.28 -0.31 6.17
N ASP A 152 15.25 1.03 6.18
CA ASP A 152 15.86 1.82 7.26
C ASP A 152 15.11 1.65 8.60
N PHE A 153 13.80 1.34 8.53
CA PHE A 153 12.92 1.19 9.69
C PHE A 153 12.57 -0.26 9.99
N TYR A 154 12.54 -1.09 8.95
CA TYR A 154 12.15 -2.50 9.00
C TYR A 154 13.26 -3.34 8.33
N PRO A 155 14.45 -3.45 8.95
CA PRO A 155 15.63 -4.00 8.30
C PRO A 155 15.51 -5.47 7.95
N ASP A 156 14.61 -6.20 8.59
CA ASP A 156 14.44 -7.64 8.44
C ASP A 156 13.35 -8.05 7.43
N ILE A 157 12.77 -7.09 6.69
CA ILE A 157 11.75 -7.38 5.66
C ILE A 157 12.22 -8.52 4.75
N ARG A 158 11.40 -9.56 4.66
CA ARG A 158 11.55 -10.67 3.70
C ARG A 158 10.49 -10.65 2.61
N HIS A 159 9.31 -10.12 2.93
CA HIS A 159 8.22 -10.01 1.98
C HIS A 159 7.60 -8.62 2.02
N VAL A 160 7.34 -8.07 0.83
CA VAL A 160 6.56 -6.84 0.68
C VAL A 160 5.25 -7.24 0.01
N GLU A 161 4.17 -7.31 0.79
CA GLU A 161 2.84 -7.58 0.29
C GLU A 161 2.23 -6.29 -0.29
N ILE A 162 1.82 -6.34 -1.56
CA ILE A 162 1.21 -5.20 -2.25
C ILE A 162 -0.20 -5.58 -2.70
N LEU A 163 -1.18 -4.76 -2.35
CA LEU A 163 -2.57 -4.93 -2.80
C LEU A 163 -3.28 -3.58 -2.93
N GLY A 164 -4.56 -3.62 -3.30
CA GLY A 164 -5.42 -2.45 -3.37
C GLY A 164 -5.85 -2.10 -4.79
N ARG A 165 -6.82 -1.20 -4.91
CA ARG A 165 -7.49 -0.90 -6.19
C ARG A 165 -6.56 -0.25 -7.21
N VAL A 166 -5.49 0.42 -6.79
CA VAL A 166 -4.48 0.98 -7.70
C VAL A 166 -3.72 -0.13 -8.44
N MET A 167 -3.59 -1.30 -7.82
CA MET A 167 -2.89 -2.47 -8.37
C MET A 167 -3.73 -3.33 -9.32
N THR A 168 -5.00 -2.98 -9.57
CA THR A 168 -5.87 -3.80 -10.41
C THR A 168 -5.46 -3.76 -11.89
N GLY A 169 -5.35 -4.94 -12.50
CA GLY A 169 -5.08 -5.12 -13.94
C GLY A 169 -3.62 -4.86 -14.33
N ASP A 170 -3.38 -4.63 -15.61
CA ASP A 170 -2.03 -4.47 -16.17
C ASP A 170 -1.24 -3.30 -15.54
N GLY A 171 -1.93 -2.31 -15.01
CA GLY A 171 -1.32 -1.19 -14.30
C GLY A 171 -0.56 -1.61 -13.04
N GLY A 172 -1.08 -2.57 -12.26
CA GLY A 172 -0.40 -3.10 -11.09
C GLY A 172 0.89 -3.83 -11.44
N ARG A 173 0.88 -4.60 -12.53
CA ARG A 173 2.09 -5.23 -13.07
C ARG A 173 3.15 -4.21 -13.46
N VAL A 174 2.75 -3.13 -14.15
CA VAL A 174 3.67 -2.04 -14.51
C VAL A 174 4.27 -1.36 -13.27
N ILE A 175 3.47 -1.14 -12.21
CA ILE A 175 3.97 -0.61 -10.94
C ILE A 175 5.09 -1.51 -10.39
N LEU A 176 4.86 -2.82 -10.31
CA LEU A 176 5.83 -3.76 -9.75
C LEU A 176 7.07 -3.91 -10.63
N ASP A 177 6.91 -3.94 -11.95
CA ASP A 177 8.03 -4.03 -12.88
C ASP A 177 8.93 -2.79 -12.78
N GLU A 178 8.35 -1.59 -12.65
CA GLU A 178 9.13 -0.36 -12.44
C GLU A 178 9.74 -0.26 -11.04
N ALA A 179 9.05 -0.74 -10.00
CA ALA A 179 9.60 -0.80 -8.66
C ALA A 179 10.83 -1.71 -8.60
N ARG A 180 10.74 -2.91 -9.19
CA ARG A 180 11.88 -3.83 -9.35
C ARG A 180 13.02 -3.17 -10.12
N ARG A 181 12.72 -2.49 -11.24
CA ARG A 181 13.74 -1.79 -12.03
C ARG A 181 14.52 -0.75 -11.22
N VAL A 182 13.86 0.00 -10.33
CA VAL A 182 14.53 0.94 -9.42
C VAL A 182 15.40 0.21 -8.40
N LEU A 183 14.84 -0.82 -7.75
CA LEU A 183 15.53 -1.60 -6.73
C LEU A 183 16.76 -2.31 -7.30
N ASP A 184 16.66 -2.97 -8.45
CA ASP A 184 17.76 -3.68 -9.09
C ASP A 184 18.87 -2.72 -9.54
N ALA A 185 18.52 -1.52 -10.00
CA ALA A 185 19.48 -0.56 -10.52
C ALA A 185 20.21 0.22 -9.42
N GLU A 186 19.53 0.56 -8.33
CA GLU A 186 20.02 1.51 -7.33
C GLU A 186 20.23 0.88 -5.95
N PHE A 187 19.58 -0.25 -5.66
CA PHE A 187 19.63 -0.95 -4.38
C PHE A 187 19.78 -2.48 -4.56
N PRO A 188 20.73 -2.97 -5.38
CA PRO A 188 20.80 -4.38 -5.76
C PRO A 188 20.97 -5.32 -4.55
N GLU A 189 21.73 -4.90 -3.53
CA GLU A 189 21.87 -5.66 -2.28
C GLU A 189 20.56 -5.79 -1.50
N LEU A 190 19.65 -4.81 -1.57
CA LEU A 190 18.32 -4.91 -0.98
C LEU A 190 17.40 -5.77 -1.84
N ALA A 191 17.47 -5.65 -3.16
CA ALA A 191 16.63 -6.40 -4.09
C ALA A 191 16.78 -7.92 -3.94
N GLU A 192 17.95 -8.41 -3.51
CA GLU A 192 18.21 -9.81 -3.22
C GLU A 192 17.62 -10.32 -1.89
N ARG A 193 17.23 -9.42 -0.97
CA ARG A 193 16.86 -9.76 0.41
C ARG A 193 15.36 -10.01 0.62
N PHE A 194 14.52 -9.59 -0.32
CA PHE A 194 13.08 -9.73 -0.20
C PHE A 194 12.39 -10.07 -1.52
N SER A 195 11.11 -10.44 -1.43
CA SER A 195 10.25 -10.64 -2.58
C SER A 195 8.98 -9.82 -2.48
N PHE A 196 8.52 -9.26 -3.61
CA PHE A 196 7.15 -8.78 -3.71
C PHE A 196 6.15 -9.94 -3.69
N TYR A 197 5.08 -9.78 -2.92
CA TYR A 197 3.98 -10.73 -2.81
C TYR A 197 2.67 -10.04 -3.18
N GLU A 198 1.91 -10.62 -4.10
CA GLU A 198 0.57 -10.19 -4.45
C GLU A 198 -0.44 -11.24 -3.98
N PRO A 199 -1.34 -10.94 -3.03
CA PRO A 199 -2.30 -11.92 -2.55
C PRO A 199 -3.33 -12.25 -3.63
N SER A 200 -3.73 -13.52 -3.70
CA SER A 200 -4.82 -13.96 -4.56
C SER A 200 -6.17 -13.36 -4.13
N GLU A 201 -7.15 -13.37 -5.03
CA GLU A 201 -8.52 -12.92 -4.71
C GLU A 201 -9.16 -13.71 -3.55
N ARG A 202 -8.76 -14.97 -3.35
CA ARG A 202 -9.24 -15.77 -2.21
C ARG A 202 -8.68 -15.26 -0.88
N GLU A 203 -7.39 -14.90 -0.86
CA GLU A 203 -6.69 -14.38 0.31
C GLU A 203 -7.19 -12.98 0.67
N LYS A 204 -7.42 -12.10 -0.31
CA LYS A 204 -7.99 -10.77 -0.07
C LYS A 204 -9.36 -10.80 0.63
N ARG A 205 -10.20 -11.81 0.34
CA ARG A 205 -11.57 -11.89 0.88
C ARG A 205 -11.67 -12.43 2.30
N HIS A 206 -10.77 -13.32 2.70
CA HIS A 206 -10.85 -14.02 3.99
C HIS A 206 -9.65 -13.77 4.90
N GLY A 207 -8.58 -13.18 4.37
CA GLY A 207 -7.29 -13.04 5.03
C GLY A 207 -7.36 -12.27 6.34
N GLN A 208 -8.00 -11.10 6.35
CA GLN A 208 -8.05 -10.25 7.55
C GLN A 208 -8.81 -10.90 8.72
N ALA A 209 -9.97 -11.50 8.46
CA ALA A 209 -10.75 -12.16 9.51
C ALA A 209 -10.04 -13.42 10.03
N ALA A 210 -9.42 -14.20 9.13
CA ALA A 210 -8.64 -15.37 9.51
C ALA A 210 -7.38 -14.98 10.30
N ALA A 211 -6.67 -13.93 9.87
CA ALA A 211 -5.48 -13.41 10.54
C ALA A 211 -5.79 -12.87 11.93
N ALA A 212 -6.86 -12.08 12.07
CA ALA A 212 -7.29 -11.56 13.37
C ALA A 212 -7.59 -12.70 14.37
N ALA A 213 -8.11 -13.84 13.90
CA ALA A 213 -8.35 -15.02 14.73
C ALA A 213 -7.07 -15.76 15.17
N HIS A 214 -5.92 -15.50 14.54
CA HIS A 214 -4.62 -16.05 14.94
C HIS A 214 -3.90 -15.21 16.00
N LEU A 215 -4.40 -14.00 16.31
CA LEU A 215 -3.80 -13.17 17.34
C LEU A 215 -3.98 -13.83 18.72
N PRO A 216 -2.93 -13.89 19.55
CA PRO A 216 -3.06 -14.38 20.91
C PRO A 216 -3.97 -13.46 21.73
N ALA A 217 -4.73 -14.07 22.65
CA ALA A 217 -5.63 -13.42 23.58
C ALA A 217 -4.91 -12.61 24.66
#